data_AF-A0A3C1TI58-F1
#
_entry.id   AF-A0A3C1TI58-F1
#
_cell.length_a   1.000
_cell.length_b   1.000
_cell.length_c   1.000
_cell.angle_alpha   90.00
_cell.angle_beta   90.00
_cell.angle_gamma   90.00
#
_symmetry.space_group_name_H-M   'P 1'
#
loop_
_entity.id
_entity.type
_entity.pdbx_description
1 polymer ?
#
loop_
_entity_poly.entity_id
_entity_poly.type
_entity_poly.pdbx_seq_one_letter_code
_entity_poly.pdbx_strand_id
1 'polypeptide(L)'
;MKNGILFFFFTLSYLGYAQDYQLWYNAPAEKWTEALPIGNGRVGAMVFGGVQKDRIQFNEETLWTGAPRNPNRQDAAKYLAEIRQLLAEGKQKAAEQLAETHFMGLKTQEGNREQWTADMLALKGFSENPASTDFNDSNWATMPVPSYEGWEAVGFEGLDGAVWFRTTVDIPANWQGKNIVLDLNRIRDYDLTYVNGKLIGTTNSLDPRKYRVPANVLRTGRNVIAIQALNYVDKGGVAGYKDTSRPIGLYPESEPTALISLVKPWKYKIQDDNPPATPKYQADYQPFGDLTLTFSGLDEITDYRRELRLSDALCKTSFRANRTRFTRTYFVSEPQQVMVVRLEADRKASLSLTAALSSPHKGYLTHRIDNQTLALSVKVKNGGLKGESYLTVRVQNGVVKCTDQGVEIEKADNVTLYLGAATNYVNYQDVSANPTALCQETMAEIGKKNYAE
;
A
#
# COMPACT_ATOMS: atom_id res chain seq x y z
N MET A 1 -7.01 35.00 81.91
CA MET A 1 -5.88 34.72 81.00
C MET A 1 -5.69 33.20 80.98
N LYS A 2 -5.83 32.41 79.91
CA LYS A 2 -6.04 32.60 78.46
C LYS A 2 -6.93 31.44 77.98
N ASN A 3 -7.92 31.71 77.14
CA ASN A 3 -8.66 30.67 76.41
C ASN A 3 -7.79 30.18 75.25
N GLY A 4 -7.43 28.91 75.23
CA GLY A 4 -6.72 28.28 74.11
C GLY A 4 -7.70 27.46 73.27
N ILE A 5 -8.09 27.98 72.11
CA ILE A 5 -8.88 27.25 71.11
C ILE A 5 -7.89 26.40 70.30
N LEU A 6 -8.05 25.07 70.39
CA LEU A 6 -7.27 24.10 69.63
C LEU A 6 -7.92 23.93 68.24
N PHE A 7 -7.33 24.52 67.20
CA PHE A 7 -7.75 24.29 65.81
C PHE A 7 -7.15 22.97 65.30
N PHE A 8 -8.00 21.96 65.13
CA PHE A 8 -7.65 20.73 64.40
C PHE A 8 -7.67 21.03 62.90
N PHE A 9 -6.50 21.15 62.29
CA PHE A 9 -6.39 21.20 60.83
C PHE A 9 -6.63 19.79 60.27
N PHE A 10 -7.84 19.54 59.77
CA PHE A 10 -8.09 18.41 58.86
C PHE A 10 -7.44 18.72 57.52
N THR A 11 -6.26 18.14 57.27
CA THR A 11 -5.69 18.06 55.92
C THR A 11 -6.54 17.09 55.10
N LEU A 12 -7.50 17.62 54.35
CA LEU A 12 -8.26 16.87 53.36
C LEU A 12 -7.30 16.54 52.20
N SER A 13 -6.79 15.31 52.17
CA SER A 13 -6.01 14.82 51.03
C SER A 13 -6.92 14.76 49.81
N TYR A 14 -6.78 15.72 48.89
CA TYR A 14 -7.35 15.60 47.56
C TYR A 14 -6.68 14.39 46.88
N LEU A 15 -7.39 13.26 46.84
CA LEU A 15 -7.12 12.21 45.87
C LEU A 15 -7.44 12.79 44.49
N GLY A 16 -6.44 13.40 43.85
CA GLY A 16 -6.54 13.75 42.45
C GLY A 16 -6.70 12.46 41.65
N TYR A 17 -7.90 12.18 41.17
CA TYR A 17 -8.11 11.16 40.16
C TYR A 17 -7.39 11.64 38.89
N ALA A 18 -6.19 11.11 38.65
CA ALA A 18 -5.59 11.20 37.33
C ALA A 18 -6.52 10.43 36.38
N GLN A 19 -7.15 11.15 35.47
CA GLN A 19 -8.00 10.54 34.47
C GLN A 19 -7.11 9.70 33.54
N ASP A 20 -7.22 8.38 33.64
CA ASP A 20 -6.44 7.42 32.83
C ASP A 20 -7.04 7.37 31.42
N TYR A 21 -6.61 8.32 30.58
CA TYR A 21 -7.04 8.42 29.20
C TYR A 21 -6.41 7.29 28.38
N GLN A 22 -7.20 6.25 28.10
CA GLN A 22 -6.77 5.09 27.33
C GLN A 22 -7.80 4.69 26.29
N LEU A 23 -7.31 4.23 25.14
CA LEU A 23 -8.08 3.43 24.19
C LEU A 23 -7.72 1.97 24.44
N TRP A 24 -8.69 1.06 24.53
CA TRP A 24 -8.42 -0.36 24.76
C TRP A 24 -9.40 -1.26 24.03
N TYR A 25 -8.93 -2.47 23.70
CA TYR A 25 -9.65 -3.47 22.94
C TYR A 25 -9.32 -4.87 23.45
N ASN A 26 -10.26 -5.80 23.30
CA ASN A 26 -10.13 -7.21 23.68
C ASN A 26 -9.90 -8.14 22.48
N ALA A 27 -9.58 -7.57 21.31
CA ALA A 27 -9.18 -8.31 20.12
C ALA A 27 -8.09 -7.55 19.34
N PRO A 28 -7.21 -8.26 18.60
CA PRO A 28 -6.29 -7.64 17.66
C PRO A 28 -7.00 -6.80 16.60
N ALA A 29 -6.30 -5.84 15.99
CA ALA A 29 -6.78 -5.15 14.81
C ALA A 29 -6.77 -6.08 13.58
N GLU A 30 -7.84 -6.10 12.81
CA GLU A 30 -7.92 -6.78 11.50
C GLU A 30 -7.60 -5.82 10.36
N LYS A 31 -7.92 -4.53 10.53
CA LYS A 31 -7.73 -3.47 9.54
C LYS A 31 -6.84 -2.36 10.08
N TRP A 32 -6.19 -1.63 9.17
CA TRP A 32 -5.31 -0.52 9.52
C TRP A 32 -6.00 0.55 10.37
N THR A 33 -7.28 0.84 10.11
CA THR A 33 -8.08 1.82 10.87
C THR A 33 -8.41 1.39 12.31
N GLU A 34 -8.16 0.14 12.67
CA GLU A 34 -8.36 -0.39 14.03
C GLU A 34 -7.04 -0.45 14.83
N ALA A 35 -5.91 -0.28 14.16
CA ALA A 35 -4.58 -0.29 14.76
C ALA A 35 -4.33 0.99 15.57
N LEU A 36 -3.45 0.90 16.58
CA LEU A 36 -3.18 2.01 17.50
C LEU A 36 -1.98 2.84 17.01
N PRO A 37 -2.14 4.17 16.84
CA PRO A 37 -1.05 5.04 16.41
C PRO A 37 -0.08 5.36 17.56
N ILE A 38 1.21 5.32 17.27
CA ILE A 38 2.31 5.84 18.11
C ILE A 38 3.26 6.64 17.22
N GLY A 39 3.95 7.65 17.77
CA GLY A 39 4.90 8.44 16.99
C GLY A 39 5.63 9.49 17.81
N ASN A 40 6.74 9.97 17.26
CA ASN A 40 7.60 10.99 17.88
C ASN A 40 7.68 12.30 17.07
N GLY A 41 6.73 12.52 16.15
CA GLY A 41 6.76 13.63 15.19
C GLY A 41 7.45 13.30 13.87
N ARG A 42 8.46 12.42 13.88
CA ARG A 42 9.22 12.03 12.69
C ARG A 42 8.93 10.60 12.23
N VAL A 43 9.08 9.65 13.14
CA VAL A 43 8.71 8.25 12.95
C VAL A 43 7.33 8.02 13.56
N GLY A 44 6.47 7.35 12.79
CA GLY A 44 5.14 6.92 13.23
C GLY A 44 4.94 5.44 13.00
N ALA A 45 4.07 4.80 13.78
CA ALA A 45 3.69 3.43 13.57
C ALA A 45 2.24 3.15 13.96
N MET A 46 1.65 2.16 13.31
CA MET A 46 0.31 1.63 13.56
C MET A 46 0.44 0.20 14.07
N VAL A 47 0.09 -0.02 15.33
CA VAL A 47 0.27 -1.30 16.04
C VAL A 47 -1.01 -2.14 15.98
N PHE A 48 -0.93 -3.33 15.39
CA PHE A 48 -2.08 -4.22 15.23
C PHE A 48 -2.35 -5.09 16.47
N GLY A 49 -1.29 -5.53 17.17
CA GLY A 49 -1.38 -6.33 18.39
C GLY A 49 -1.74 -7.80 18.15
N GLY A 50 -1.45 -8.36 16.98
CA GLY A 50 -1.79 -9.75 16.63
C GLY A 50 -1.00 -10.78 17.46
N VAL A 51 -1.56 -11.94 17.78
CA VAL A 51 -0.99 -12.89 18.76
C VAL A 51 0.13 -13.74 18.18
N GLN A 52 -0.18 -14.61 17.22
CA GLN A 52 0.81 -15.47 16.55
C GLN A 52 1.59 -14.70 15.48
N LYS A 53 0.93 -13.72 14.85
CA LYS A 53 1.54 -12.80 13.89
C LYS A 53 1.13 -11.39 14.25
N ASP A 54 2.09 -10.55 14.58
CA ASP A 54 1.89 -9.12 14.80
C ASP A 54 2.41 -8.32 13.62
N ARG A 55 1.74 -7.20 13.36
CA ARG A 55 2.10 -6.26 12.30
C ARG A 55 2.22 -4.88 12.92
N ILE A 56 3.36 -4.24 12.67
CA ILE A 56 3.61 -2.86 13.03
C ILE A 56 3.99 -2.15 11.73
N GLN A 57 3.01 -1.48 11.14
CA GLN A 57 3.25 -0.65 9.97
C GLN A 57 3.93 0.63 10.44
N PHE A 58 5.06 1.01 9.84
CA PHE A 58 5.81 2.20 10.24
C PHE A 58 6.07 3.14 9.07
N ASN A 59 6.31 4.40 9.44
CA ASN A 59 6.45 5.54 8.56
C ASN A 59 7.56 6.46 9.03
N GLU A 60 8.16 7.17 8.08
CA GLU A 60 9.12 8.25 8.30
C GLU A 60 8.57 9.50 7.58
N GLU A 61 8.48 10.64 8.25
CA GLU A 61 7.73 11.82 7.79
C GLU A 61 8.20 12.39 6.44
N THR A 62 9.44 12.13 6.05
CA THR A 62 10.09 12.72 4.88
C THR A 62 10.08 11.81 3.66
N LEU A 63 9.45 10.63 3.69
CA LEU A 63 9.32 9.76 2.52
C LEU A 63 8.11 10.14 1.64
N TRP A 64 8.38 10.80 0.51
CA TRP A 64 7.36 11.31 -0.44
C TRP A 64 7.71 10.94 -1.89
N THR A 65 6.72 11.03 -2.78
CA THR A 65 6.98 11.03 -4.23
C THR A 65 7.58 12.35 -4.70
N GLY A 66 8.04 12.39 -5.95
CA GLY A 66 8.58 13.60 -6.57
C GLY A 66 10.02 13.91 -6.15
N ALA A 67 10.47 15.11 -6.50
CA ALA A 67 11.82 15.61 -6.28
C ALA A 67 11.79 17.14 -6.19
N PRO A 68 12.85 17.78 -5.65
CA PRO A 68 13.01 19.23 -5.68
C PRO A 68 12.73 19.82 -7.07
N ARG A 69 11.80 20.79 -7.13
CA ARG A 69 11.41 21.46 -8.38
C ARG A 69 10.86 22.84 -8.11
N ASN A 70 10.85 23.69 -9.14
CA ASN A 70 10.11 24.95 -9.14
C ASN A 70 8.72 24.74 -9.78
N PRO A 71 7.62 24.81 -9.03
CA PRO A 71 6.28 24.66 -9.59
C PRO A 71 5.75 25.97 -10.21
N ASN A 72 6.47 27.08 -10.08
CA ASN A 72 5.99 28.37 -10.57
C ASN A 72 6.02 28.42 -12.09
N ARG A 73 4.89 28.84 -12.66
CA ARG A 73 4.81 29.16 -14.08
C ARG A 73 5.41 30.53 -14.32
N GLN A 74 6.41 30.59 -15.18
CA GLN A 74 6.98 31.87 -15.64
C GLN A 74 5.87 32.72 -16.27
N ASP A 75 5.89 34.02 -16.01
CA ASP A 75 4.97 35.02 -16.56
C ASP A 75 3.50 34.96 -16.11
N ALA A 76 3.13 34.06 -15.20
CA ALA A 76 1.74 33.99 -14.69
C ALA A 76 1.22 35.36 -14.23
N ALA A 77 2.05 36.13 -13.52
CA ALA A 77 1.70 37.47 -13.01
C ALA A 77 1.21 38.46 -14.09
N LYS A 78 1.60 38.30 -15.37
CA LYS A 78 1.15 39.17 -16.48
C LYS A 78 -0.36 39.10 -16.69
N TYR A 79 -0.98 37.97 -16.35
CA TYR A 79 -2.41 37.73 -16.55
C TYR A 79 -3.27 38.15 -15.35
N LEU A 80 -2.66 38.49 -14.20
CA LEU A 80 -3.39 38.77 -12.96
C LEU A 80 -4.34 39.98 -13.09
N ALA A 81 -3.90 41.03 -13.80
CA ALA A 81 -4.70 42.24 -13.98
C ALA A 81 -5.98 41.96 -14.79
N GLU A 82 -5.84 41.23 -15.90
CA GLU A 82 -6.96 40.86 -16.77
C GLU A 82 -7.95 39.92 -16.06
N ILE A 83 -7.45 38.93 -15.33
CA ILE A 83 -8.29 38.03 -14.51
C ILE A 83 -9.15 38.85 -13.52
N ARG A 84 -8.54 39.81 -12.81
CA ARG A 84 -9.25 40.68 -11.87
C ARG A 84 -10.30 41.55 -12.56
N GLN A 85 -9.99 42.08 -13.74
CA GLN A 85 -10.93 42.85 -14.54
C GLN A 85 -12.14 42.01 -14.97
N LEU A 86 -11.90 40.80 -15.52
CA LEU A 86 -12.97 39.89 -15.93
C LEU A 86 -13.91 39.54 -14.75
N LEU A 87 -13.36 39.33 -13.55
CA LEU A 87 -14.16 39.11 -12.35
C LEU A 87 -15.00 40.35 -11.96
N ALA A 88 -14.42 41.55 -12.02
CA ALA A 88 -15.13 42.81 -11.74
C ALA A 88 -16.27 43.09 -12.73
N GLU A 89 -16.12 42.67 -13.98
CA GLU A 89 -17.14 42.76 -15.04
C GLU A 89 -18.20 41.64 -14.97
N GLY A 90 -18.11 40.71 -14.01
CA GLY A 90 -19.03 39.58 -13.89
C GLY A 90 -18.85 38.50 -14.98
N LYS A 91 -17.65 38.36 -15.55
CA LYS A 91 -17.30 37.37 -16.59
C LYS A 91 -16.53 36.18 -16.00
N GLN A 92 -17.12 35.46 -15.04
CA GLN A 92 -16.41 34.42 -14.27
C GLN A 92 -15.83 33.30 -15.15
N LYS A 93 -16.60 32.78 -16.12
CA LYS A 93 -16.13 31.69 -17.00
C LYS A 93 -14.88 32.07 -17.79
N ALA A 94 -14.80 33.31 -18.27
CA ALA A 94 -13.62 33.80 -19.00
C ALA A 94 -12.42 33.98 -18.05
N ALA A 95 -12.65 34.51 -16.85
CA ALA A 95 -11.61 34.65 -15.83
C ALA A 95 -11.02 33.30 -15.42
N GLU A 96 -11.89 32.30 -15.20
CA GLU A 96 -11.51 30.92 -14.88
C GLU A 96 -10.69 30.30 -16.01
N GLN A 97 -11.18 30.35 -17.25
CA GLN A 97 -10.46 29.80 -18.40
C GLN A 97 -9.06 30.44 -18.57
N LEU A 98 -8.94 31.75 -18.37
CA LEU A 98 -7.66 32.46 -18.43
C LEU A 98 -6.72 32.04 -17.29
N ALA A 99 -7.25 31.88 -16.07
CA ALA A 99 -6.50 31.43 -14.91
C ALA A 99 -6.02 29.98 -15.04
N GLU A 100 -6.89 29.06 -15.49
CA GLU A 100 -6.54 27.67 -15.74
C GLU A 100 -5.43 27.54 -16.78
N THR A 101 -5.51 28.35 -17.84
CA THR A 101 -4.56 28.33 -18.94
C THR A 101 -3.20 28.90 -18.54
N HIS A 102 -3.16 30.00 -17.79
CA HIS A 102 -1.93 30.79 -17.59
C HIS A 102 -1.50 31.05 -16.15
N PHE A 103 -2.32 30.73 -15.15
CA PHE A 103 -2.09 31.08 -13.75
C PHE A 103 -1.91 29.87 -12.82
N MET A 104 -2.21 28.66 -13.32
CA MET A 104 -1.94 27.42 -12.60
C MET A 104 -0.43 27.10 -12.53
N GLY A 105 -0.02 26.48 -11.41
CA GLY A 105 1.33 25.92 -11.26
C GLY A 105 1.64 24.83 -12.28
N LEU A 106 2.92 24.51 -12.44
CA LEU A 106 3.39 23.47 -13.35
C LEU A 106 3.22 22.09 -12.70
N LYS A 107 2.72 21.12 -13.49
CA LYS A 107 2.76 19.70 -13.13
C LYS A 107 4.20 19.17 -13.22
N THR A 108 4.46 18.02 -12.61
CA THR A 108 5.70 17.25 -12.83
C THR A 108 5.83 16.85 -14.30
N GLN A 109 7.06 16.55 -14.73
CA GLN A 109 7.31 16.09 -16.09
C GLN A 109 6.58 14.78 -16.38
N GLU A 110 5.98 14.72 -17.56
CA GLU A 110 5.41 13.50 -18.12
C GLU A 110 6.54 12.61 -18.64
N GLY A 111 6.47 11.31 -18.37
CA GLY A 111 7.32 10.36 -19.09
C GLY A 111 6.82 10.18 -20.54
N ASN A 112 7.60 9.54 -21.41
CA ASN A 112 7.19 9.36 -22.81
C ASN A 112 6.08 8.31 -22.96
N ARG A 113 4.83 8.73 -22.73
CA ARG A 113 3.64 7.87 -22.83
C ARG A 113 3.38 7.38 -24.23
N GLU A 114 3.58 8.21 -25.25
CA GLU A 114 3.37 7.82 -26.64
C GLU A 114 4.27 6.66 -27.03
N GLN A 115 5.57 6.74 -26.71
CA GLN A 115 6.51 5.67 -26.98
C GLN A 115 6.19 4.41 -26.18
N TRP A 116 5.89 4.53 -24.88
CA TRP A 116 5.55 3.35 -24.08
C TRP A 116 4.27 2.67 -24.59
N THR A 117 3.24 3.45 -24.98
CA THR A 117 2.03 2.92 -25.60
C THR A 117 2.38 2.16 -26.87
N ALA A 118 3.15 2.78 -27.77
CA ALA A 118 3.56 2.16 -29.02
C ALA A 118 4.32 0.85 -28.78
N ASP A 119 5.23 0.82 -27.81
CA ASP A 119 5.97 -0.38 -27.40
C ASP A 119 5.02 -1.49 -26.92
N MET A 120 4.04 -1.16 -26.08
CA MET A 120 3.08 -2.14 -25.54
C MET A 120 2.17 -2.70 -26.64
N LEU A 121 1.67 -1.83 -27.53
CA LEU A 121 0.85 -2.23 -28.68
C LEU A 121 1.66 -3.03 -29.72
N ALA A 122 2.97 -2.78 -29.84
CA ALA A 122 3.90 -3.56 -30.63
C ALA A 122 4.31 -4.88 -29.95
N LEU A 123 3.65 -5.26 -28.84
CA LEU A 123 3.85 -6.50 -28.12
C LEU A 123 5.28 -6.67 -27.57
N LYS A 124 5.96 -5.58 -27.22
CA LYS A 124 7.26 -5.64 -26.55
C LYS A 124 7.20 -6.58 -25.35
N GLY A 125 8.15 -7.52 -25.29
CA GLY A 125 8.20 -8.57 -24.26
C GLY A 125 7.49 -9.89 -24.63
N PHE A 126 6.78 -9.94 -25.76
CA PHE A 126 6.17 -11.17 -26.29
C PHE A 126 6.78 -11.56 -27.64
N SER A 127 7.04 -12.86 -27.81
CA SER A 127 7.45 -13.44 -29.09
C SER A 127 6.27 -13.81 -30.00
N GLU A 128 5.09 -14.02 -29.40
CA GLU A 128 3.86 -14.41 -30.08
C GLU A 128 2.71 -13.51 -29.64
N ASN A 129 1.72 -13.31 -30.51
CA ASN A 129 0.58 -12.46 -30.22
C ASN A 129 -0.37 -13.12 -29.18
N PRO A 130 -0.51 -12.56 -27.96
CA PRO A 130 -1.41 -13.12 -26.95
C PRO A 130 -2.89 -12.96 -27.28
N ALA A 131 -3.27 -12.30 -28.38
CA ALA A 131 -4.63 -12.34 -28.91
C ALA A 131 -4.92 -13.61 -29.73
N SER A 132 -3.88 -14.30 -30.24
CA SER A 132 -4.03 -15.44 -31.13
C SER A 132 -4.83 -16.58 -30.49
N THR A 133 -5.65 -17.23 -31.31
CA THR A 133 -6.49 -18.36 -30.90
C THR A 133 -5.66 -19.51 -30.33
N ASP A 134 -4.49 -19.77 -30.92
CA ASP A 134 -3.63 -20.92 -30.59
C ASP A 134 -2.46 -20.54 -29.68
N PHE A 135 -2.44 -19.30 -29.17
CA PHE A 135 -1.40 -18.85 -28.24
C PHE A 135 -1.36 -19.74 -26.98
N ASN A 136 -0.17 -20.22 -26.63
CA ASN A 136 0.02 -21.07 -25.47
C ASN A 136 0.09 -20.26 -24.17
N ASP A 137 -1.04 -20.21 -23.46
CA ASP A 137 -1.16 -19.57 -22.14
C ASP A 137 -1.15 -20.58 -20.98
N SER A 138 -0.65 -21.80 -21.16
CA SER A 138 -0.69 -22.84 -20.11
C SER A 138 0.00 -22.42 -18.81
N ASN A 139 1.06 -21.62 -18.91
CA ASN A 139 1.89 -21.18 -17.79
C ASN A 139 1.44 -19.83 -17.20
N TRP A 140 0.35 -19.25 -17.70
CA TRP A 140 -0.18 -17.99 -17.17
C TRP A 140 -0.91 -18.24 -15.85
N ALA A 141 -0.65 -17.38 -14.88
CA ALA A 141 -1.40 -17.36 -13.63
C ALA A 141 -2.87 -16.96 -13.88
N THR A 142 -3.74 -17.22 -12.90
CA THR A 142 -5.16 -16.83 -12.97
C THR A 142 -5.51 -15.81 -11.91
N MET A 143 -6.51 -14.98 -12.20
CA MET A 143 -7.01 -13.93 -11.32
C MET A 143 -8.54 -13.89 -11.37
N PRO A 144 -9.22 -13.59 -10.25
CA PRO A 144 -10.68 -13.52 -10.22
C PRO A 144 -11.18 -12.17 -10.76
N VAL A 145 -10.89 -11.88 -12.03
CA VAL A 145 -11.52 -10.80 -12.78
C VAL A 145 -12.74 -11.33 -13.55
N PRO A 146 -13.82 -10.55 -13.68
CA PRO A 146 -13.91 -9.13 -13.35
C PRO A 146 -14.10 -8.85 -11.85
N SER A 147 -13.56 -7.73 -11.39
CA SER A 147 -13.72 -7.20 -10.03
C SER A 147 -14.23 -5.76 -10.11
N TYR A 148 -15.22 -5.36 -9.32
CA TYR A 148 -15.76 -3.99 -9.40
C TYR A 148 -14.69 -2.92 -9.14
N GLU A 149 -13.75 -3.21 -8.25
CA GLU A 149 -12.67 -2.30 -7.85
C GLU A 149 -11.36 -2.49 -8.66
N GLY A 150 -11.40 -3.23 -9.77
CA GLY A 150 -10.21 -3.51 -10.57
C GLY A 150 -9.33 -4.62 -10.01
N TRP A 151 -8.15 -4.81 -10.60
CA TRP A 151 -7.22 -5.90 -10.23
C TRP A 151 -6.51 -5.66 -8.89
N GLU A 152 -6.47 -4.42 -8.40
CA GLU A 152 -5.82 -4.04 -7.14
C GLU A 152 -6.48 -4.72 -5.95
N ALA A 153 -7.81 -4.87 -6.00
CA ALA A 153 -8.58 -5.52 -4.94
C ALA A 153 -8.46 -7.05 -4.93
N VAL A 154 -7.88 -7.66 -5.97
CA VAL A 154 -7.93 -9.12 -6.19
C VAL A 154 -6.58 -9.77 -6.48
N GLY A 155 -5.48 -9.05 -6.23
CA GLY A 155 -4.13 -9.64 -6.27
C GLY A 155 -3.02 -8.75 -6.79
N PHE A 156 -3.34 -7.53 -7.25
CA PHE A 156 -2.38 -6.59 -7.84
C PHE A 156 -2.39 -5.22 -7.18
N GLU A 157 -2.33 -5.20 -5.85
CA GLU A 157 -2.25 -3.94 -5.11
C GLU A 157 -1.06 -3.09 -5.62
N GLY A 158 -1.36 -1.88 -6.10
CA GLY A 158 -0.37 -0.92 -6.59
C GLY A 158 0.23 -1.20 -7.97
N LEU A 159 -0.36 -2.09 -8.79
CA LEU A 159 0.11 -2.35 -10.15
C LEU A 159 -0.38 -1.28 -11.14
N ASP A 160 0.54 -0.43 -11.61
CA ASP A 160 0.39 0.31 -12.87
C ASP A 160 1.12 -0.45 -13.98
N GLY A 161 0.55 -0.53 -15.18
CA GLY A 161 1.22 -1.13 -16.32
C GLY A 161 0.32 -1.71 -17.41
N ALA A 162 0.92 -2.50 -18.28
CA ALA A 162 0.26 -3.24 -19.34
C ALA A 162 0.03 -4.69 -18.92
N VAL A 163 -1.23 -5.13 -18.93
CA VAL A 163 -1.60 -6.49 -18.54
C VAL A 163 -2.44 -7.13 -19.65
N TRP A 164 -2.06 -8.34 -20.03
CA TRP A 164 -2.89 -9.19 -20.88
C TRP A 164 -3.78 -10.08 -20.04
N PHE A 165 -5.02 -10.19 -20.45
CA PHE A 165 -6.00 -11.14 -19.95
C PHE A 165 -6.47 -12.08 -21.06
N ARG A 166 -6.69 -13.35 -20.71
CA ARG A 166 -7.21 -14.37 -21.63
C ARG A 166 -8.27 -15.22 -20.94
N THR A 167 -9.36 -15.48 -21.64
CA THR A 167 -10.42 -16.40 -21.23
C THR A 167 -11.01 -17.11 -22.44
N THR A 168 -11.75 -18.17 -22.20
CA THR A 168 -12.41 -18.95 -23.26
C THR A 168 -13.91 -18.95 -23.07
N VAL A 169 -14.66 -19.17 -24.15
CA VAL A 169 -16.11 -19.40 -24.08
C VAL A 169 -16.53 -20.38 -25.16
N ASP A 170 -17.42 -21.30 -24.83
CA ASP A 170 -18.03 -22.21 -25.78
C ASP A 170 -19.31 -21.60 -26.34
N ILE A 171 -19.33 -21.40 -27.66
CA ILE A 171 -20.47 -20.82 -28.39
C ILE A 171 -21.39 -21.95 -28.86
N PRO A 172 -22.69 -21.94 -28.51
CA PRO A 172 -23.60 -22.99 -28.94
C PRO A 172 -23.88 -22.96 -30.45
N ALA A 173 -24.21 -24.12 -31.03
CA ALA A 173 -24.43 -24.24 -32.49
C ALA A 173 -25.55 -23.34 -33.02
N ASN A 174 -26.60 -23.08 -32.22
CA ASN A 174 -27.71 -22.19 -32.60
C ASN A 174 -27.36 -20.70 -32.60
N TRP A 175 -26.12 -20.33 -32.29
CA TRP A 175 -25.59 -18.97 -32.43
C TRP A 175 -24.81 -18.76 -33.72
N GLN A 176 -24.55 -19.83 -34.49
CA GLN A 176 -23.84 -19.75 -35.76
C GLN A 176 -24.53 -18.75 -36.70
N GLY A 177 -23.74 -17.86 -37.31
CA GLY A 177 -24.25 -16.83 -38.21
C GLY A 177 -24.87 -15.60 -37.53
N LYS A 178 -24.99 -15.58 -36.19
CA LYS A 178 -25.51 -14.43 -35.44
C LYS A 178 -24.39 -13.47 -35.05
N ASN A 179 -24.71 -12.17 -35.06
CA ASN A 179 -23.85 -11.17 -34.43
C ASN A 179 -24.08 -11.18 -32.92
N ILE A 180 -23.01 -11.00 -32.17
CA ILE A 180 -23.01 -11.12 -30.72
C ILE A 180 -22.64 -9.77 -30.09
N VAL A 181 -23.27 -9.45 -28.98
CA VAL A 181 -22.83 -8.37 -28.08
C VAL A 181 -21.91 -8.97 -27.05
N LEU A 182 -20.70 -8.41 -26.93
CA LEU A 182 -19.74 -8.69 -25.88
C LEU A 182 -19.80 -7.53 -24.86
N ASP A 183 -20.48 -7.77 -23.74
CA ASP A 183 -20.64 -6.83 -22.63
C ASP A 183 -19.52 -7.06 -21.61
N LEU A 184 -18.56 -6.14 -21.56
CA LEU A 184 -17.39 -6.22 -20.67
C LEU A 184 -17.42 -5.17 -19.57
N ASN A 185 -18.50 -4.39 -19.49
CA ASN A 185 -18.63 -3.27 -18.57
C ASN A 185 -17.42 -2.32 -18.65
N ARG A 186 -16.93 -1.77 -17.54
CA ARG A 186 -15.89 -0.74 -17.55
C ARG A 186 -14.50 -1.36 -17.68
N ILE A 187 -13.62 -0.62 -18.30
CA ILE A 187 -12.18 -0.76 -18.12
C ILE A 187 -11.67 0.55 -17.53
N ARG A 188 -10.51 0.50 -16.88
CA ARG A 188 -9.78 1.68 -16.49
C ARG A 188 -8.68 1.96 -17.52
N ASP A 189 -8.48 3.24 -17.81
CA ASP A 189 -7.51 3.81 -18.74
C ASP A 189 -7.65 3.42 -20.22
N TYR A 190 -7.22 2.23 -20.63
CA TYR A 190 -7.27 1.84 -22.05
C TYR A 190 -7.37 0.33 -22.23
N ASP A 191 -8.19 -0.12 -23.20
CA ASP A 191 -8.21 -1.53 -23.60
C ASP A 191 -8.23 -1.79 -25.10
N LEU A 192 -7.73 -2.98 -25.44
CA LEU A 192 -7.87 -3.59 -26.75
C LEU A 192 -8.47 -4.98 -26.55
N THR A 193 -9.68 -5.18 -27.06
CA THR A 193 -10.41 -6.43 -26.93
C THR A 193 -10.36 -7.21 -28.24
N TYR A 194 -9.92 -8.46 -28.15
CA TYR A 194 -9.79 -9.39 -29.26
C TYR A 194 -10.69 -10.61 -29.05
N VAL A 195 -11.26 -11.11 -30.15
CA VAL A 195 -11.96 -12.40 -30.20
C VAL A 195 -11.32 -13.23 -31.30
N ASN A 196 -10.82 -14.41 -30.95
CA ASN A 196 -10.11 -15.33 -31.86
C ASN A 196 -9.00 -14.61 -32.69
N GLY A 197 -8.18 -13.78 -32.04
CA GLY A 197 -7.11 -13.01 -32.70
C GLY A 197 -7.54 -11.75 -33.44
N LYS A 198 -8.83 -11.52 -33.65
CA LYS A 198 -9.33 -10.31 -34.34
C LYS A 198 -9.66 -9.21 -33.34
N LEU A 199 -9.14 -8.02 -33.57
CA LEU A 199 -9.50 -6.82 -32.80
C LEU A 199 -10.98 -6.50 -33.02
N ILE A 200 -11.74 -6.44 -31.93
CA ILE A 200 -13.18 -6.17 -31.93
C ILE A 200 -13.47 -4.73 -31.52
N GLY A 201 -12.69 -4.17 -30.60
CA GLY A 201 -12.89 -2.82 -30.15
C GLY A 201 -11.80 -2.34 -29.20
N THR A 202 -11.79 -1.03 -29.01
CA THR A 202 -10.95 -0.33 -28.05
C THR A 202 -11.78 0.72 -27.32
N THR A 203 -11.40 1.04 -26.09
CA THR A 203 -11.91 2.21 -25.38
C THR A 203 -10.83 2.81 -24.51
N ASN A 204 -10.91 4.11 -24.29
CA ASN A 204 -10.17 4.84 -23.28
C ASN A 204 -11.08 5.54 -22.26
N SER A 205 -12.37 5.21 -22.26
CA SER A 205 -13.36 5.82 -21.37
C SER A 205 -13.72 4.91 -20.20
N LEU A 206 -14.17 5.53 -19.12
CA LEU A 206 -14.69 4.85 -17.93
C LEU A 206 -16.14 4.40 -18.10
N ASP A 207 -16.72 4.56 -19.29
CA ASP A 207 -18.09 4.14 -19.56
C ASP A 207 -18.17 2.62 -19.70
N PRO A 208 -19.31 2.00 -19.37
CA PRO A 208 -19.53 0.59 -19.67
C PRO A 208 -19.38 0.32 -21.16
N ARG A 209 -18.53 -0.64 -21.54
CA ARG A 209 -18.25 -0.98 -22.92
C ARG A 209 -18.96 -2.26 -23.35
N LYS A 210 -19.62 -2.15 -24.50
CA LYS A 210 -20.23 -3.27 -25.23
C LYS A 210 -19.69 -3.24 -26.64
N TYR A 211 -19.12 -4.35 -27.09
CA TYR A 211 -18.64 -4.46 -28.45
C TYR A 211 -19.49 -5.41 -29.27
N ARG A 212 -19.66 -5.07 -30.53
CA ARG A 212 -20.31 -5.93 -31.51
C ARG A 212 -19.29 -6.90 -32.10
N VAL A 213 -19.48 -8.19 -31.88
CA VAL A 213 -18.67 -9.26 -32.48
C VAL A 213 -19.39 -9.78 -33.73
N PRO A 214 -18.84 -9.58 -34.95
CA PRO A 214 -19.46 -10.06 -36.16
C PRO A 214 -19.52 -11.60 -36.22
N ALA A 215 -20.57 -12.13 -36.85
CA ALA A 215 -20.80 -13.57 -36.94
C ALA A 215 -19.62 -14.37 -37.52
N ASN A 216 -18.85 -13.78 -38.44
CA ASN A 216 -17.71 -14.44 -39.09
C ASN A 216 -16.45 -14.53 -38.21
N VAL A 217 -16.46 -13.95 -37.02
CA VAL A 217 -15.33 -14.01 -36.08
C VAL A 217 -15.46 -15.21 -35.14
N LEU A 218 -16.70 -15.61 -34.85
CA LEU A 218 -17.00 -16.70 -33.93
C LEU A 218 -17.09 -18.03 -34.66
N ARG A 219 -16.78 -19.10 -33.93
CA ARG A 219 -17.00 -20.48 -34.37
C ARG A 219 -17.85 -21.22 -33.34
N THR A 220 -18.58 -22.24 -33.76
CA THR A 220 -19.24 -23.14 -32.83
C THR A 220 -18.20 -23.83 -31.93
N GLY A 221 -18.49 -23.98 -30.65
CA GLY A 221 -17.57 -24.52 -29.64
C GLY A 221 -16.59 -23.48 -29.13
N ARG A 222 -15.34 -23.85 -28.89
CA ARG A 222 -14.37 -23.04 -28.15
C ARG A 222 -13.91 -21.79 -28.90
N ASN A 223 -14.08 -20.63 -28.27
CA ASN A 223 -13.58 -19.34 -28.70
C ASN A 223 -12.67 -18.72 -27.62
N VAL A 224 -11.78 -17.83 -28.03
CA VAL A 224 -10.84 -17.12 -27.15
C VAL A 224 -11.20 -15.64 -27.12
N ILE A 225 -11.21 -15.07 -25.93
CA ILE A 225 -11.29 -13.63 -25.69
C ILE A 225 -9.96 -13.22 -25.05
N ALA A 226 -9.30 -12.23 -25.63
CA ALA A 226 -8.09 -11.64 -25.07
C ALA A 226 -8.27 -10.13 -24.92
N ILE A 227 -7.78 -9.58 -23.82
CA ILE A 227 -7.84 -8.13 -23.55
C ILE A 227 -6.45 -7.66 -23.15
N GLN A 228 -5.92 -6.68 -23.87
CA GLN A 228 -4.77 -5.90 -23.39
C GLN A 228 -5.31 -4.68 -22.68
N ALA A 229 -4.98 -4.52 -21.41
CA ALA A 229 -5.31 -3.35 -20.61
C ALA A 229 -4.04 -2.54 -20.36
N LEU A 230 -4.07 -1.23 -20.64
CA LEU A 230 -2.97 -0.32 -20.31
C LEU A 230 -3.44 0.63 -19.21
N ASN A 231 -2.78 0.57 -18.05
CA ASN A 231 -3.04 1.40 -16.88
C ASN A 231 -1.79 2.24 -16.56
N TYR A 232 -1.94 3.57 -16.46
CA TYR A 232 -0.83 4.47 -16.15
C TYR A 232 -0.75 4.85 -14.68
N VAL A 233 -1.90 4.88 -14.00
CA VAL A 233 -2.02 5.30 -12.61
C VAL A 233 -3.32 4.77 -12.01
N ASP A 234 -3.31 4.53 -10.70
CA ASP A 234 -4.50 4.13 -9.94
C ASP A 234 -5.02 2.75 -10.40
N LYS A 235 -6.33 2.54 -10.41
CA LYS A 235 -6.92 1.21 -10.59
C LYS A 235 -6.89 0.77 -12.04
N GLY A 236 -6.55 -0.50 -12.28
CA GLY A 236 -6.56 -1.10 -13.60
C GLY A 236 -7.50 -2.31 -13.75
N GLY A 237 -7.64 -2.78 -15.00
CA GLY A 237 -8.21 -4.09 -15.30
C GLY A 237 -9.67 -4.13 -15.74
N VAL A 238 -10.19 -5.36 -15.84
CA VAL A 238 -11.56 -5.64 -16.29
C VAL A 238 -12.51 -5.48 -15.12
N ALA A 239 -13.35 -4.44 -15.16
CA ALA A 239 -14.23 -4.11 -14.04
C ALA A 239 -15.60 -4.82 -14.13
N GLY A 240 -16.02 -5.41 -13.02
CA GLY A 240 -17.34 -6.05 -12.89
C GLY A 240 -18.45 -5.03 -12.64
N TYR A 241 -19.71 -5.46 -12.73
CA TYR A 241 -20.82 -4.66 -12.23
C TYR A 241 -20.82 -4.64 -10.70
N LYS A 242 -21.20 -3.49 -10.11
CA LYS A 242 -21.36 -3.37 -8.65
C LYS A 242 -22.41 -4.34 -8.12
N ASP A 243 -23.50 -4.47 -8.87
CA ASP A 243 -24.50 -5.52 -8.67
C ASP A 243 -23.96 -6.83 -9.26
N THR A 244 -23.49 -7.71 -8.39
CA THR A 244 -22.87 -8.99 -8.78
C THR A 244 -23.87 -10.00 -9.34
N SER A 245 -25.18 -9.73 -9.25
CA SER A 245 -26.18 -10.54 -9.96
C SER A 245 -26.13 -10.31 -11.48
N ARG A 246 -25.49 -9.21 -11.92
CA ARG A 246 -25.33 -8.85 -13.32
C ARG A 246 -23.93 -9.26 -13.81
N PRO A 247 -23.80 -10.35 -14.58
CA PRO A 247 -22.51 -10.77 -15.12
C PRO A 247 -22.11 -9.92 -16.33
N ILE A 248 -20.81 -9.76 -16.53
CA ILE A 248 -20.28 -9.49 -17.87
C ILE A 248 -20.42 -10.77 -18.72
N GLY A 249 -20.49 -10.65 -20.04
CA GLY A 249 -20.74 -11.81 -20.86
C GLY A 249 -20.96 -11.51 -22.33
N LEU A 250 -21.46 -12.53 -23.02
CA LEU A 250 -21.81 -12.44 -24.43
C LEU A 250 -23.21 -13.00 -24.69
N TYR A 251 -23.94 -12.37 -25.62
CA TYR A 251 -25.28 -12.78 -26.04
C TYR A 251 -25.56 -12.37 -27.49
N PRO A 252 -26.43 -13.09 -28.24
CA PRO A 252 -26.84 -12.64 -29.56
C PRO A 252 -27.55 -11.30 -29.51
N GLU A 253 -27.33 -10.43 -30.49
CA GLU A 253 -28.04 -9.14 -30.60
C GLU A 253 -29.57 -9.32 -30.57
N SER A 254 -30.06 -10.43 -31.13
CA SER A 254 -31.48 -10.77 -31.17
C SER A 254 -32.02 -11.43 -29.91
N GLU A 255 -31.16 -11.84 -28.96
CA GLU A 255 -31.56 -12.63 -27.79
C GLU A 255 -30.72 -12.32 -26.53
N PRO A 256 -30.87 -11.12 -25.92
CA PRO A 256 -30.06 -10.72 -24.77
C PRO A 256 -30.19 -11.61 -23.52
N THR A 257 -31.29 -12.34 -23.39
CA THR A 257 -31.54 -13.28 -22.28
C THR A 257 -30.69 -14.55 -22.35
N ALA A 258 -30.10 -14.87 -23.51
CA ALA A 258 -29.23 -16.03 -23.69
C ALA A 258 -27.77 -15.76 -23.24
N LEU A 259 -27.56 -14.83 -22.30
CA LEU A 259 -26.22 -14.43 -21.88
C LEU A 259 -25.38 -15.61 -21.35
N ILE A 260 -24.18 -15.76 -21.91
CA ILE A 260 -23.14 -16.61 -21.36
C ILE A 260 -22.20 -15.75 -20.50
N SER A 261 -22.15 -16.07 -19.20
CA SER A 261 -21.35 -15.33 -18.22
C SER A 261 -19.86 -15.55 -18.45
N LEU A 262 -19.08 -14.46 -18.33
CA LEU A 262 -17.62 -14.51 -18.26
C LEU A 262 -17.09 -14.27 -16.84
N VAL A 263 -17.95 -14.30 -15.81
CA VAL A 263 -17.54 -14.22 -14.40
C VAL A 263 -16.94 -15.55 -13.97
N LYS A 264 -15.62 -15.66 -14.10
CA LYS A 264 -14.79 -16.81 -13.72
C LYS A 264 -13.34 -16.35 -13.65
N PRO A 265 -12.39 -17.14 -13.09
CA PRO A 265 -10.98 -16.77 -13.15
C PRO A 265 -10.50 -16.67 -14.60
N TRP A 266 -9.82 -15.56 -14.93
CA TRP A 266 -9.16 -15.39 -16.24
C TRP A 266 -7.67 -15.58 -16.08
N LYS A 267 -7.01 -16.03 -17.14
CA LYS A 267 -5.55 -16.07 -17.21
C LYS A 267 -5.02 -14.67 -17.43
N TYR A 268 -3.85 -14.36 -16.87
CA TYR A 268 -3.21 -13.08 -17.09
C TYR A 268 -1.69 -13.17 -17.22
N LYS A 269 -1.11 -12.14 -17.83
CA LYS A 269 0.33 -11.90 -17.86
C LYS A 269 0.61 -10.40 -17.85
N ILE A 270 1.45 -9.98 -16.92
CA ILE A 270 2.02 -8.63 -16.91
C ILE A 270 2.99 -8.54 -18.09
N GLN A 271 2.74 -7.61 -19.00
CA GLN A 271 3.63 -7.29 -20.11
C GLN A 271 4.72 -6.32 -19.64
N ASP A 272 4.31 -5.27 -18.94
CA ASP A 272 5.17 -4.26 -18.34
C ASP A 272 4.47 -3.69 -17.11
N ASP A 273 5.18 -3.46 -16.02
CA ASP A 273 4.68 -2.92 -14.76
C ASP A 273 5.43 -1.64 -14.34
N ASN A 274 6.01 -0.96 -15.33
CA ASN A 274 6.75 0.28 -15.13
C ASN A 274 6.35 1.33 -16.18
N PRO A 275 5.06 1.74 -16.21
CA PRO A 275 4.61 2.77 -17.11
C PRO A 275 5.27 4.11 -16.80
N PRO A 276 5.32 5.04 -17.79
CA PRO A 276 5.91 6.35 -17.61
C PRO A 276 5.16 7.18 -16.57
N ALA A 277 5.87 8.11 -15.93
CA ALA A 277 5.30 8.97 -14.91
C ALA A 277 4.14 9.83 -15.45
N THR A 278 3.06 9.89 -14.66
CA THR A 278 1.90 10.75 -14.90
C THR A 278 2.14 12.15 -14.30
N PRO A 279 1.88 13.25 -15.03
CA PRO A 279 2.03 14.60 -14.51
C PRO A 279 1.10 14.87 -13.30
N LYS A 280 1.69 15.26 -12.17
CA LYS A 280 0.98 15.60 -10.93
C LYS A 280 1.30 17.02 -10.50
N TYR A 281 0.35 17.68 -9.83
CA TYR A 281 0.59 18.99 -9.22
C TYR A 281 1.36 18.87 -7.90
N GLN A 282 1.03 17.85 -7.11
CA GLN A 282 1.55 17.66 -5.77
C GLN A 282 2.24 16.30 -5.64
N ALA A 283 3.13 16.19 -4.66
CA ALA A 283 3.71 14.94 -4.22
C ALA A 283 2.75 14.23 -3.26
N ASP A 284 2.91 12.91 -3.16
CA ASP A 284 2.10 12.04 -2.31
C ASP A 284 3.00 11.48 -1.20
N TYR A 285 2.51 11.48 0.03
CA TYR A 285 3.18 10.85 1.15
C TYR A 285 3.23 9.33 0.95
N GLN A 286 4.32 8.66 1.34
CA GLN A 286 4.52 7.24 1.06
C GLN A 286 4.68 6.41 2.34
N PRO A 287 4.08 5.21 2.40
CA PRO A 287 4.34 4.25 3.47
C PRO A 287 5.80 3.75 3.42
N PHE A 288 6.49 3.71 4.56
CA PHE A 288 7.87 3.20 4.59
C PHE A 288 7.89 1.68 4.52
N GLY A 289 7.27 1.02 5.49
CA GLY A 289 7.24 -0.44 5.54
C GLY A 289 6.49 -1.03 6.73
N ASP A 290 6.66 -2.33 6.89
CA ASP A 290 6.05 -3.13 7.94
C ASP A 290 7.12 -3.91 8.69
N LEU A 291 7.05 -3.89 10.02
CA LEU A 291 7.69 -4.88 10.90
C LEU A 291 6.67 -5.97 11.20
N THR A 292 6.98 -7.20 10.79
CA THR A 292 6.19 -8.39 11.12
C THR A 292 6.90 -9.21 12.19
N LEU A 293 6.19 -9.56 13.26
CA LEU A 293 6.66 -10.48 14.29
C LEU A 293 5.86 -11.78 14.19
N THR A 294 6.52 -12.90 13.93
CA THR A 294 5.88 -14.23 13.83
C THR A 294 6.36 -15.10 14.98
N PHE A 295 5.46 -15.45 15.89
CA PHE A 295 5.76 -16.19 17.12
C PHE A 295 5.47 -17.68 16.94
N SER A 296 6.27 -18.53 17.58
CA SER A 296 6.07 -19.97 17.62
C SER A 296 5.64 -20.45 19.02
N GLY A 297 4.90 -21.55 19.09
CA GLY A 297 4.50 -22.17 20.36
C GLY A 297 3.49 -21.37 21.20
N LEU A 298 2.64 -20.57 20.55
CA LEU A 298 1.55 -19.83 21.20
C LEU A 298 0.20 -20.51 20.92
N ASP A 299 -0.28 -21.26 21.92
CA ASP A 299 -1.58 -21.93 21.92
C ASP A 299 -2.39 -21.55 23.17
N GLU A 300 -3.67 -21.95 23.23
CA GLU A 300 -4.56 -21.70 24.37
C GLU A 300 -4.66 -20.20 24.76
N ILE A 301 -4.93 -19.35 23.78
CA ILE A 301 -4.93 -17.90 23.97
C ILE A 301 -6.10 -17.45 24.83
N THR A 302 -5.78 -16.73 25.91
CA THR A 302 -6.75 -16.17 26.87
C THR A 302 -6.32 -14.79 27.37
N ASP A 303 -7.18 -14.09 28.09
CA ASP A 303 -6.89 -12.79 28.71
C ASP A 303 -6.29 -11.72 27.77
N TYR A 304 -6.70 -11.71 26.51
CA TYR A 304 -6.18 -10.77 25.53
C TYR A 304 -6.67 -9.34 25.82
N ARG A 305 -5.74 -8.39 25.79
CA ARG A 305 -6.01 -6.95 25.83
C ARG A 305 -4.92 -6.19 25.08
N ARG A 306 -5.30 -5.22 24.25
CA ARG A 306 -4.41 -4.18 23.72
C ARG A 306 -4.91 -2.80 24.09
N GLU A 307 -4.00 -1.86 24.30
CA GLU A 307 -4.32 -0.51 24.75
C GLU A 307 -3.29 0.53 24.29
N LEU A 308 -3.74 1.78 24.16
CA LEU A 308 -2.91 2.96 23.99
C LEU A 308 -3.22 3.91 25.14
N ARG A 309 -2.22 4.15 26.00
CA ARG A 309 -2.32 5.09 27.11
C ARG A 309 -1.79 6.45 26.67
N LEU A 310 -2.66 7.45 26.75
CA LEU A 310 -2.38 8.80 26.24
C LEU A 310 -1.51 9.62 27.20
N SER A 311 -1.44 9.24 28.48
CA SER A 311 -0.66 9.94 29.50
C SER A 311 0.85 9.76 29.36
N ASP A 312 1.29 8.60 28.87
CA ASP A 312 2.71 8.23 28.73
C ASP A 312 3.07 7.75 27.32
N ALA A 313 2.14 7.85 26.37
CA ALA A 313 2.31 7.46 24.97
C ALA A 313 2.75 5.99 24.78
N LEU A 314 2.35 5.11 25.69
CA LEU A 314 2.65 3.68 25.62
C LEU A 314 1.49 2.92 24.99
N CYS A 315 1.78 2.20 23.90
CA CYS A 315 0.92 1.15 23.41
C CYS A 315 1.34 -0.18 24.05
N LYS A 316 0.37 -1.02 24.41
CA LYS A 316 0.62 -2.32 25.05
C LYS A 316 -0.30 -3.38 24.49
N THR A 317 0.22 -4.60 24.32
CA THR A 317 -0.56 -5.81 24.09
C THR A 317 -0.20 -6.84 25.13
N SER A 318 -1.19 -7.47 25.76
CA SER A 318 -0.98 -8.54 26.74
C SER A 318 -1.98 -9.67 26.55
N PHE A 319 -1.54 -10.90 26.79
CA PHE A 319 -2.38 -12.10 26.70
C PHE A 319 -1.71 -13.24 27.47
N ARG A 320 -2.45 -14.32 27.69
CA ARG A 320 -1.90 -15.61 28.13
C ARG A 320 -1.87 -16.59 26.96
N ALA A 321 -0.81 -17.37 26.88
CA ALA A 321 -0.70 -18.53 26.00
C ALA A 321 0.03 -19.64 26.77
N ASN A 322 -0.46 -20.89 26.72
CA ASN A 322 0.15 -22.03 27.43
C ASN A 322 0.44 -21.74 28.93
N ARG A 323 -0.47 -21.00 29.58
CA ARG A 323 -0.39 -20.48 30.97
C ARG A 323 0.70 -19.44 31.25
N THR A 324 1.49 -19.04 30.25
CA THR A 324 2.49 -17.96 30.34
C THR A 324 1.82 -16.63 29.99
N ARG A 325 2.07 -15.56 30.76
CA ARG A 325 1.64 -14.20 30.41
C ARG A 325 2.70 -13.55 29.54
N PHE A 326 2.28 -13.08 28.37
CA PHE A 326 3.08 -12.29 27.45
C PHE A 326 2.65 -10.84 27.51
N THR A 327 3.63 -9.94 27.48
CA THR A 327 3.43 -8.49 27.40
C THR A 327 4.31 -7.91 26.30
N ARG A 328 3.73 -7.02 25.52
CA ARG A 328 4.41 -6.26 24.48
C ARG A 328 4.16 -4.79 24.72
N THR A 329 5.22 -4.00 24.83
CA THR A 329 5.15 -2.54 25.02
C THR A 329 5.80 -1.87 23.80
N TYR A 330 5.12 -0.88 23.25
CA TYR A 330 5.52 -0.18 22.03
C TYR A 330 5.48 1.32 22.29
N PHE A 331 6.53 2.02 21.86
CA PHE A 331 6.58 3.47 21.85
C PHE A 331 7.55 3.97 20.80
N VAL A 332 7.49 5.25 20.47
CA VAL A 332 8.47 5.91 19.62
C VAL A 332 9.13 7.02 20.44
N SER A 333 10.42 6.88 20.69
CA SER A 333 11.19 7.82 21.50
C SER A 333 11.54 9.06 20.67
N GLU A 334 11.12 10.23 21.11
CA GLU A 334 11.57 11.50 20.54
C GLU A 334 13.06 11.75 20.86
N PRO A 335 13.53 11.61 22.11
CA PRO A 335 14.94 11.89 22.40
C PRO A 335 15.93 10.94 21.72
N GLN A 336 15.50 9.69 21.44
CA GLN A 336 16.37 8.67 20.83
C GLN A 336 16.03 8.38 19.36
N GLN A 337 15.00 9.02 18.80
CA GLN A 337 14.63 8.92 17.40
C GLN A 337 14.40 7.49 16.86
N VAL A 338 13.94 6.58 17.72
CA VAL A 338 13.64 5.16 17.39
C VAL A 338 12.28 4.71 17.89
N MET A 339 11.65 3.81 17.15
CA MET A 339 10.56 2.98 17.65
C MET A 339 11.14 1.82 18.48
N VAL A 340 10.55 1.56 19.64
CA VAL A 340 10.95 0.48 20.54
C VAL A 340 9.80 -0.51 20.69
N VAL A 341 10.11 -1.79 20.58
CA VAL A 341 9.19 -2.89 20.91
C VAL A 341 9.84 -3.77 21.96
N ARG A 342 9.24 -3.80 23.16
CA ARG A 342 9.69 -4.62 24.29
C ARG A 342 8.76 -5.82 24.44
N LEU A 343 9.30 -7.02 24.36
CA LEU A 343 8.59 -8.29 24.51
C LEU A 343 9.04 -8.97 25.80
N GLU A 344 8.08 -9.36 26.64
CA GLU A 344 8.32 -9.93 27.96
C GLU A 344 7.38 -11.12 28.21
N ALA A 345 7.88 -12.11 28.94
CA ALA A 345 7.11 -13.26 29.39
C ALA A 345 7.33 -13.49 30.90
N ASP A 346 6.29 -13.93 31.62
CA ASP A 346 6.41 -14.26 33.05
C ASP A 346 7.10 -15.61 33.32
N ARG A 347 7.51 -16.31 32.26
CA ARG A 347 8.35 -17.51 32.32
C ARG A 347 9.59 -17.32 31.46
N LYS A 348 10.73 -17.75 32.00
CA LYS A 348 12.02 -17.74 31.30
C LYS A 348 11.98 -18.59 30.03
N ALA A 349 12.85 -18.27 29.09
CA ALA A 349 13.05 -18.98 27.83
C ALA A 349 11.76 -19.21 27.00
N SER A 350 10.77 -18.32 27.13
CA SER A 350 9.44 -18.48 26.54
C SER A 350 9.22 -17.65 25.27
N LEU A 351 10.18 -16.82 24.87
CA LEU A 351 10.08 -16.00 23.66
C LEU A 351 10.90 -16.62 22.51
N SER A 352 10.17 -17.16 21.52
CA SER A 352 10.72 -17.59 20.24
C SER A 352 9.91 -16.97 19.10
N LEU A 353 10.57 -16.24 18.22
CA LEU A 353 9.92 -15.50 17.14
C LEU A 353 10.88 -15.19 15.98
N THR A 354 10.32 -14.85 14.83
CA THR A 354 11.03 -14.23 13.71
C THR A 354 10.52 -12.80 13.52
N ALA A 355 11.44 -11.84 13.46
CA ALA A 355 11.16 -10.46 13.08
C ALA A 355 11.60 -10.23 11.62
N ALA A 356 10.70 -9.70 10.78
CA ALA A 356 10.97 -9.45 9.37
C ALA A 356 10.49 -8.05 8.96
N LEU A 357 11.16 -7.46 7.97
CA LEU A 357 10.82 -6.16 7.39
C LEU A 357 10.32 -6.33 5.96
N SER A 358 9.36 -5.52 5.55
CA SER A 358 8.87 -5.47 4.17
C SER A 358 8.40 -4.06 3.81
N SER A 359 8.23 -3.77 2.53
CA SER A 359 7.69 -2.50 2.05
C SER A 359 6.78 -2.69 0.85
N PRO A 360 5.74 -1.85 0.66
CA PRO A 360 4.98 -1.82 -0.59
C PRO A 360 5.79 -1.24 -1.77
N HIS A 361 6.93 -0.60 -1.50
CA HIS A 361 7.79 -0.10 -2.57
C HIS A 361 8.41 -1.25 -3.35
N LYS A 362 8.10 -1.33 -4.65
CA LYS A 362 8.66 -2.34 -5.54
C LYS A 362 10.19 -2.29 -5.53
N GLY A 363 10.81 -3.46 -5.37
CA GLY A 363 12.28 -3.59 -5.36
C GLY A 363 12.92 -3.11 -4.06
N TYR A 364 12.17 -3.02 -2.96
CA TYR A 364 12.77 -2.91 -1.63
C TYR A 364 13.77 -4.07 -1.41
N LEU A 365 14.80 -3.81 -0.61
CA LEU A 365 15.80 -4.79 -0.26
C LEU A 365 15.87 -4.94 1.25
N THR A 366 15.89 -6.17 1.73
CA THR A 366 16.32 -6.48 3.09
C THR A 366 17.71 -7.10 3.05
N HIS A 367 18.57 -6.71 3.97
CA HIS A 367 19.91 -7.28 4.09
C HIS A 367 20.42 -7.20 5.51
N ARG A 368 21.25 -8.18 5.88
CA ARG A 368 21.88 -8.24 7.19
C ARG A 368 22.99 -7.18 7.30
N ILE A 369 22.96 -6.40 8.38
CA ILE A 369 24.04 -5.48 8.74
C ILE A 369 25.07 -6.20 9.63
N ASP A 370 24.59 -6.89 10.65
CA ASP A 370 25.41 -7.66 11.60
C ASP A 370 24.61 -8.84 12.19
N ASN A 371 25.08 -9.46 13.26
CA ASN A 371 24.43 -10.63 13.86
C ASN A 371 23.04 -10.37 14.46
N GLN A 372 22.68 -9.10 14.68
CA GLN A 372 21.48 -8.67 15.41
C GLN A 372 20.71 -7.55 14.70
N THR A 373 21.22 -7.00 13.61
CA THR A 373 20.65 -5.86 12.90
C THR A 373 20.27 -6.21 11.46
N LEU A 374 19.00 -6.03 11.14
CA LEU A 374 18.44 -6.15 9.78
C LEU A 374 18.15 -4.78 9.21
N ALA A 375 18.54 -4.53 7.95
CA ALA A 375 18.18 -3.33 7.22
C ALA A 375 17.03 -3.58 6.24
N LEU A 376 16.23 -2.53 6.01
CA LEU A 376 15.29 -2.41 4.90
C LEU A 376 15.62 -1.11 4.13
N SER A 377 15.93 -1.25 2.85
CA SER A 377 16.18 -0.12 1.95
C SER A 377 15.00 0.03 0.98
N VAL A 378 14.51 1.26 0.81
CA VAL A 378 13.37 1.59 -0.06
C VAL A 378 13.74 2.69 -1.05
N LYS A 379 13.12 2.66 -2.24
CA LYS A 379 13.22 3.73 -3.23
C LYS A 379 11.83 4.07 -3.75
N VAL A 380 11.49 5.36 -3.73
CA VAL A 380 10.20 5.81 -4.22
C VAL A 380 10.18 5.81 -5.75
N LYS A 381 9.19 5.13 -6.35
CA LYS A 381 9.00 5.06 -7.81
C LYS A 381 8.85 6.49 -8.36
N ASN A 382 9.60 6.81 -9.41
CA ASN A 382 9.61 8.13 -10.06
C ASN A 382 9.93 9.31 -9.11
N GLY A 383 10.53 9.04 -7.94
CA GLY A 383 10.90 10.05 -6.94
C GLY A 383 12.42 10.18 -6.76
N GLY A 384 12.83 11.32 -6.20
CA GLY A 384 14.21 11.57 -5.76
C GLY A 384 14.52 11.01 -4.38
N LEU A 385 13.51 10.53 -3.65
CA LEU A 385 13.64 10.04 -2.29
C LEU A 385 13.87 8.53 -2.21
N LYS A 386 14.76 8.15 -1.30
CA LYS A 386 15.10 6.80 -0.88
C LYS A 386 15.25 6.78 0.64
N GLY A 387 14.99 5.63 1.24
CA GLY A 387 15.06 5.47 2.69
C GLY A 387 15.80 4.21 3.09
N GLU A 388 16.28 4.21 4.33
CA GLU A 388 16.80 3.03 5.00
C GLU A 388 16.24 2.97 6.42
N SER A 389 15.98 1.76 6.90
CA SER A 389 15.65 1.52 8.30
C SER A 389 16.45 0.36 8.86
N TYR A 390 16.92 0.48 10.10
CA TYR A 390 17.62 -0.58 10.83
C TYR A 390 16.74 -1.07 11.97
N LEU A 391 16.60 -2.40 12.05
CA LEU A 391 15.98 -3.12 13.15
C LEU A 391 17.07 -3.87 13.92
N THR A 392 17.47 -3.34 15.08
CA THR A 392 18.42 -4.00 15.98
C THR A 392 17.67 -4.74 17.08
N VAL A 393 17.98 -6.03 17.26
CA VAL A 393 17.37 -6.89 18.28
C VAL A 393 18.35 -7.14 19.42
N ARG A 394 17.88 -6.95 20.66
CA ARG A 394 18.60 -7.33 21.88
C ARG A 394 17.78 -8.33 22.67
N VAL A 395 18.44 -9.40 23.13
CA VAL A 395 17.80 -10.44 23.94
C VAL A 395 18.46 -10.57 25.29
N GLN A 396 17.67 -10.90 26.30
CA GLN A 396 18.15 -11.36 27.60
C GLN A 396 18.00 -12.87 27.65
N ASN A 397 19.13 -13.59 27.68
CA ASN A 397 19.20 -15.04 27.48
C ASN A 397 18.59 -15.47 26.13
N GLY A 398 18.94 -16.66 25.64
CA GLY A 398 18.49 -17.14 24.32
C GLY A 398 19.47 -16.83 23.19
N VAL A 399 19.05 -17.14 21.96
CA VAL A 399 19.88 -17.10 20.75
C VAL A 399 19.27 -16.15 19.73
N VAL A 400 20.11 -15.35 19.07
CA VAL A 400 19.72 -14.46 17.97
C VAL A 400 20.50 -14.86 16.73
N LYS A 401 19.80 -14.92 15.60
CA LYS A 401 20.41 -15.15 14.29
C LYS A 401 19.76 -14.23 13.26
N CYS A 402 20.52 -13.25 12.79
CA CYS A 402 20.11 -12.40 11.67
C CYS A 402 20.52 -13.01 10.33
N THR A 403 19.61 -12.96 9.36
CA THR A 403 19.81 -13.27 7.94
C THR A 403 19.27 -12.12 7.09
N ASP A 404 19.43 -12.16 5.76
CA ASP A 404 18.86 -11.14 4.87
C ASP A 404 17.31 -11.16 4.85
N GLN A 405 16.69 -12.22 5.35
CA GLN A 405 15.22 -12.39 5.35
C GLN A 405 14.56 -12.01 6.69
N GLY A 406 15.33 -11.90 7.76
CA GLY A 406 14.78 -11.72 9.10
C GLY A 406 15.76 -11.99 10.23
N VAL A 407 15.32 -11.66 11.45
CA VAL A 407 16.01 -11.96 12.70
C VAL A 407 15.24 -13.06 13.43
N GLU A 408 15.86 -14.22 13.58
CA GLU A 408 15.35 -15.36 14.36
C GLU A 408 15.79 -15.21 15.81
N ILE A 409 14.85 -15.32 16.75
CA ILE A 409 15.07 -15.33 18.19
C ILE A 409 14.54 -16.63 18.77
N GLU A 410 15.35 -17.31 19.58
CA GLU A 410 14.95 -18.54 20.26
C GLU A 410 15.18 -18.48 21.76
N LYS A 411 14.18 -18.93 22.53
CA LYS A 411 14.27 -19.20 23.97
C LYS A 411 14.81 -18.02 24.78
N ALA A 412 14.38 -16.80 24.44
CA ALA A 412 14.73 -15.61 25.20
C ALA A 412 13.83 -15.41 26.43
N ASP A 413 14.37 -14.75 27.46
CA ASP A 413 13.57 -14.29 28.61
C ASP A 413 12.84 -13.00 28.27
N ASN A 414 13.56 -12.06 27.66
CA ASN A 414 13.04 -10.78 27.17
C ASN A 414 13.69 -10.42 25.84
N VAL A 415 12.95 -9.72 24.98
CA VAL A 415 13.44 -9.22 23.69
C VAL A 415 13.13 -7.73 23.59
N THR A 416 14.08 -6.93 23.12
CA THR A 416 13.86 -5.51 22.81
C THR A 416 14.32 -5.24 21.38
N LEU A 417 13.41 -4.73 20.56
CA LEU A 417 13.67 -4.35 19.19
C LEU A 417 13.72 -2.82 19.11
N TYR A 418 14.74 -2.29 18.46
CA TYR A 418 14.90 -0.86 18.18
C TYR A 418 14.86 -0.67 16.67
N LEU A 419 13.91 0.13 16.19
CA LEU A 419 13.75 0.46 14.78
C LEU A 419 13.98 1.95 14.55
N GLY A 420 15.04 2.27 13.82
CA GLY A 420 15.30 3.61 13.30
C GLY A 420 15.09 3.62 11.79
N ALA A 421 14.54 4.70 11.26
CA ALA A 421 14.39 4.92 9.82
C ALA A 421 14.88 6.31 9.46
N ALA A 422 15.40 6.49 8.25
CA ALA A 422 15.82 7.78 7.72
C ALA A 422 15.64 7.82 6.19
N THR A 423 15.59 9.02 5.62
CA THR A 423 15.62 9.23 4.17
C THR A 423 16.83 10.06 3.75
N ASN A 424 17.02 10.25 2.46
CA ASN A 424 17.98 11.20 1.90
C ASN A 424 17.49 12.65 1.87
N TYR A 425 16.31 12.97 2.43
CA TYR A 425 15.81 14.34 2.50
C TYR A 425 16.66 15.20 3.44
N VAL A 426 17.01 16.41 2.98
CA VAL A 426 17.63 17.46 3.81
C VAL A 426 16.68 18.64 3.95
N ASN A 427 16.18 19.14 2.82
CA ASN A 427 15.18 20.19 2.75
C ASN A 427 14.49 20.16 1.36
N TYR A 428 13.56 21.08 1.12
CA TYR A 428 12.77 21.11 -0.12
C TYR A 428 13.57 21.30 -1.42
N GLN A 429 14.86 21.67 -1.33
CA GLN A 429 15.79 21.84 -2.45
C GLN A 429 16.87 20.75 -2.52
N ASP A 430 17.02 19.94 -1.47
CA ASP A 430 18.16 19.06 -1.29
C ASP A 430 17.75 17.68 -0.77
N VAL A 431 18.12 16.65 -1.54
CA VAL A 431 17.88 15.23 -1.25
C VAL A 431 19.19 14.43 -1.26
N SER A 432 20.29 15.05 -0.81
CA SER A 432 21.64 14.48 -0.85
C SER A 432 22.06 13.71 0.41
N ALA A 433 21.25 13.70 1.47
CA ALA A 433 21.60 13.01 2.72
C ALA A 433 21.82 11.50 2.51
N ASN A 434 22.60 10.90 3.41
CA ASN A 434 22.87 9.47 3.40
C ASN A 434 22.03 8.74 4.46
N PRO A 435 20.91 8.09 4.10
CA PRO A 435 20.03 7.43 5.07
C PRO A 435 20.73 6.29 5.82
N THR A 436 21.69 5.60 5.20
CA THR A 436 22.51 4.56 5.83
C THR A 436 23.30 5.10 7.01
N ALA A 437 23.98 6.22 6.80
CA ALA A 437 24.81 6.85 7.83
C ALA A 437 23.95 7.35 9.01
N LEU A 438 22.78 7.93 8.71
CA LEU A 438 21.83 8.39 9.73
C LEU A 438 21.29 7.24 10.58
N CYS A 439 20.98 6.09 9.96
CA CYS A 439 20.57 4.89 10.70
C CYS A 439 21.71 4.32 11.56
N GLN A 440 22.94 4.31 11.04
CA GLN A 440 24.13 3.87 11.79
C GLN A 440 24.37 4.75 13.02
N GLU A 441 24.29 6.07 12.88
CA GLU A 441 24.43 7.02 13.99
C GLU A 441 23.36 6.79 15.05
N THR A 442 22.10 6.68 14.63
CA THR A 442 20.97 6.41 15.52
C THR A 442 21.18 5.10 16.31
N MET A 443 21.58 4.02 15.64
CA MET A 443 21.83 2.73 16.30
C MET A 443 23.08 2.73 17.17
N ALA A 444 24.10 3.54 16.86
CA ALA A 444 25.28 3.71 17.69
C ALA A 444 24.93 4.39 19.02
N GLU A 445 24.05 5.40 19.04
CA GLU A 445 23.58 6.03 20.27
C GLU A 445 22.72 5.08 21.11
N ILE A 446 21.81 4.33 20.48
CA ILE A 446 21.07 3.25 21.16
C ILE A 446 22.04 2.19 21.73
N GLY A 447 23.16 1.94 21.04
CA GLY A 447 24.30 1.13 21.50
C GLY A 447 24.73 1.40 22.94
N LYS A 448 24.62 2.67 23.38
CA LYS A 448 25.14 3.17 24.66
C LYS A 448 24.12 3.15 25.80
N LYS A 449 22.87 2.80 25.50
CA LYS A 449 21.74 2.84 26.44
C LYS A 449 21.15 1.47 26.67
N ASN A 450 20.64 1.24 27.88
CA ASN A 450 19.76 0.12 28.18
C ASN A 450 18.28 0.52 28.02
N TYR A 451 17.35 -0.43 28.08
CA TYR A 451 15.92 -0.16 27.86
C TYR A 451 15.30 0.83 28.88
N ALA A 452 15.84 0.90 30.10
CA ALA A 452 15.33 1.79 31.14
C ALA A 452 15.84 3.23 31.01
N GLU A 453 16.89 3.47 30.20
CA GLU A 453 17.49 4.78 29.90
C GLU A 453 16.98 5.36 28.57
#